data_AF-A0A3B0TTR8-F1
#
_entry.id   AF-A0A3B0TTR8-F1
#
_cell.length_a   1.000
_cell.length_b   1.000
_cell.length_c   1.000
_cell.angle_alpha   90.00
_cell.angle_beta   90.00
_cell.angle_gamma   90.00
#
_symmetry.space_group_name_H-M   'P 1'
#
loop_
_entity.id
_entity.type
_entity.pdbx_description
1 polymer ?
#
loop_
_entity_poly.entity_id
_entity_poly.type
_entity_poly.pdbx_seq_one_letter_code
_entity_poly.pdbx_strand_id
1 'polypeptide(L)'
;MDRSLFLVSGFSRGGTNLLWNLICSHPGVLSTGVELNQIFGPSHTNIPMYWKGAIESFAIPGFPVPKSIASYGGRRVLELAENHAEESWGRWKTSNDIYTKDEIVRLPVCTKSVNSWARDRIFGLLKRNVALKYNRLLLRSFGVVKTVYLIRDAEAVCNGW
;
A
#
# COMPACT_ATOMS: atom_id res chain seq x y z
N MET A 1 1.80 5.27 14.82
CA MET A 1 2.17 6.54 14.14
C MET A 1 0.93 7.40 14.06
N ASP A 2 1.02 8.70 14.33
CA ASP A 2 -0.14 9.62 14.32
C ASP A 2 -0.44 10.15 12.92
N ARG A 3 -0.58 9.23 11.97
CA ARG A 3 -0.96 9.54 10.60
C ARG A 3 -2.05 8.57 10.16
N SER A 4 -2.98 9.06 9.35
CA SER A 4 -4.08 8.24 8.82
C SER A 4 -3.65 7.59 7.50
N LEU A 5 -4.12 6.36 7.28
CA LEU A 5 -3.89 5.60 6.06
C LEU A 5 -5.22 5.26 5.38
N PHE A 6 -5.32 5.53 4.09
CA PHE A 6 -6.33 4.96 3.20
C PHE A 6 -5.74 3.74 2.49
N LEU A 7 -6.42 2.60 2.59
CA LEU A 7 -5.95 1.35 2.02
C LEU A 7 -6.97 0.80 1.04
N VAL A 8 -6.65 0.84 -0.26
CA VAL A 8 -7.48 0.23 -1.30
C VAL A 8 -7.04 -1.21 -1.49
N SER A 9 -7.87 -2.18 -1.13
CA SER A 9 -7.55 -3.60 -1.23
C SER A 9 -8.48 -4.31 -2.20
N GLY A 10 -7.93 -5.13 -3.10
CA GLY A 10 -8.75 -5.89 -4.03
C GLY A 10 -7.97 -6.87 -4.87
N PHE A 11 -8.64 -7.48 -5.85
CA PHE A 11 -8.01 -8.38 -6.81
C PHE A 11 -7.42 -7.62 -8.00
N SER A 12 -6.43 -8.22 -8.64
CA SER A 12 -5.94 -7.77 -9.94
C SER A 12 -7.10 -7.67 -10.94
N ARG A 13 -7.13 -6.57 -11.71
CA ARG A 13 -8.22 -6.19 -12.63
C ARG A 13 -9.57 -5.91 -11.95
N GLY A 14 -9.64 -5.81 -10.63
CA GLY A 14 -10.86 -5.48 -9.89
C GLY A 14 -11.15 -3.98 -9.72
N GLY A 15 -10.53 -3.11 -10.52
CA GLY A 15 -10.73 -1.66 -10.44
C GLY A 15 -9.95 -0.94 -9.33
N THR A 16 -9.00 -1.62 -8.65
CA THR A 16 -8.17 -1.02 -7.59
C THR A 16 -7.40 0.21 -8.04
N ASN A 17 -6.90 0.24 -9.28
CA ASN A 17 -6.24 1.42 -9.84
C ASN A 17 -7.17 2.61 -9.99
N LEU A 18 -8.41 2.38 -10.44
CA LEU A 18 -9.37 3.46 -10.64
C LEU A 18 -9.70 4.12 -9.30
N LEU A 19 -10.09 3.33 -8.30
CA LEU A 19 -10.42 3.86 -6.97
C LEU A 19 -9.21 4.52 -6.30
N TRP A 20 -8.02 3.91 -6.40
CA TRP A 20 -6.80 4.49 -5.85
C TRP A 20 -6.50 5.86 -6.46
N ASN A 21 -6.58 5.99 -7.79
CA ASN A 21 -6.37 7.27 -8.46
C ASN A 21 -7.44 8.31 -8.09
N LEU A 22 -8.71 7.93 -7.95
CA LEU A 22 -9.78 8.83 -7.52
C LEU A 22 -9.51 9.38 -6.11
N ILE A 23 -9.10 8.54 -5.16
CA ILE A 23 -8.74 8.99 -3.80
C ILE A 23 -7.51 9.89 -3.83
N CYS A 24 -6.47 9.49 -4.57
CA CYS A 24 -5.21 10.24 -4.67
C CYS A 24 -5.31 11.55 -5.47
N SER A 25 -6.41 11.77 -6.20
CA SER A 25 -6.67 13.05 -6.89
C SER A 25 -7.10 14.15 -5.91
N HIS A 26 -7.43 13.81 -4.66
CA HIS A 26 -7.78 14.80 -3.64
C HIS A 26 -6.51 15.43 -3.04
N PRO A 27 -6.37 16.77 -3.01
CA PRO A 27 -5.14 17.45 -2.54
C PRO A 27 -4.87 17.24 -1.04
N GLY A 28 -5.84 16.74 -0.30
CA GLY A 28 -5.69 16.32 1.09
C GLY A 28 -5.12 14.91 1.27
N VAL A 29 -4.63 14.21 0.24
CA VAL A 29 -4.17 12.82 0.33
C VAL A 29 -2.90 12.61 -0.50
N LEU A 30 -1.86 12.00 0.10
CA LEU A 30 -0.65 11.62 -0.62
C LEU A 30 -0.74 10.20 -1.16
N SER A 31 -0.28 9.99 -2.39
CA SER A 31 -0.12 8.66 -2.97
C SER A 31 1.25 8.07 -2.64
N THR A 32 1.33 6.76 -2.42
CA THR A 32 2.63 6.06 -2.38
C THR A 32 3.31 5.94 -3.74
N GLY A 33 2.61 6.23 -4.85
CA GLY A 33 3.11 6.06 -6.22
C GLY A 33 3.29 4.60 -6.67
N VAL A 34 3.42 3.67 -5.73
CA VAL A 34 3.60 2.23 -5.95
C VAL A 34 2.66 1.39 -5.08
N GLU A 35 2.41 0.14 -5.47
CA GLU A 35 1.55 -0.80 -4.72
C GLU A 35 2.29 -1.47 -3.56
N LEU A 36 1.58 -1.96 -2.54
CA LEU A 36 2.19 -2.63 -1.36
C LEU A 36 3.11 -3.80 -1.73
N ASN A 37 2.77 -4.59 -2.75
CA ASN A 37 3.62 -5.68 -3.23
C ASN A 37 4.94 -5.17 -3.81
N GLN A 38 4.99 -3.96 -4.33
CA GLN A 38 6.22 -3.32 -4.79
C GLN A 38 7.01 -2.78 -3.58
N ILE A 39 6.32 -2.19 -2.60
CA ILE A 39 6.95 -1.68 -1.38
C ILE A 39 7.69 -2.78 -0.62
N PHE A 40 7.00 -3.89 -0.32
CA PHE A 40 7.55 -4.97 0.49
C PHE A 40 8.14 -6.11 -0.33
N GLY A 41 7.90 -6.12 -1.64
CA GLY A 41 8.44 -7.11 -2.55
C GLY A 41 9.91 -6.90 -2.89
N PRO A 42 10.47 -7.80 -3.70
CA PRO A 42 11.89 -7.82 -3.99
C PRO A 42 12.37 -6.64 -4.86
N SER A 43 11.50 -6.10 -5.73
CA SER A 43 11.94 -5.38 -6.94
C SER A 43 11.86 -3.84 -6.91
N HIS A 44 11.25 -3.20 -5.92
CA HIS A 44 11.06 -1.73 -5.95
C HIS A 44 11.58 -0.97 -4.74
N THR A 45 12.17 -1.65 -3.76
CA THR A 45 12.69 -0.97 -2.57
C THR A 45 14.06 -1.47 -2.15
N ASN A 46 14.86 -0.53 -1.65
CA ASN A 46 16.13 -0.77 -0.97
C ASN A 46 15.95 -1.33 0.45
N ILE A 47 14.82 -1.97 0.74
CA ILE A 47 14.63 -2.65 2.03
C ILE A 47 15.64 -3.80 2.11
N PRO A 48 16.46 -3.87 3.17
CA PRO A 48 17.40 -4.96 3.35
C PRO A 48 16.71 -6.33 3.34
N MET A 49 17.38 -7.35 2.80
CA MET A 49 16.76 -8.67 2.59
C MET A 49 16.21 -9.30 3.89
N TYR A 50 16.88 -9.08 5.02
CA TYR A 50 16.41 -9.56 6.32
C TYR A 50 15.10 -8.90 6.77
N TRP A 51 14.92 -7.60 6.49
CA TRP A 51 13.66 -6.90 6.73
C TRP A 51 12.56 -7.40 5.78
N LYS A 52 12.86 -7.65 4.51
CA LYS A 52 11.92 -8.28 3.56
C LYS A 52 11.46 -9.63 4.09
N GLY A 53 12.38 -10.49 4.51
CA GLY A 53 12.07 -11.80 5.09
C GLY A 53 11.23 -11.71 6.37
N ALA A 54 11.55 -10.78 7.27
CA ALA A 54 10.78 -10.55 8.48
C ALA A 54 9.36 -10.06 8.18
N ILE A 55 9.20 -9.05 7.31
CA ILE A 55 7.90 -8.52 6.90
C ILE A 55 7.05 -9.63 6.26
N GLU A 56 7.64 -10.39 5.33
CA GLU A 56 6.96 -11.50 4.65
C GLU A 56 6.48 -12.56 5.66
N SER A 57 7.32 -12.94 6.62
CA SER A 57 7.00 -13.97 7.62
C SER A 57 5.93 -13.51 8.61
N PHE A 58 6.06 -12.30 9.16
CA PHE A 58 5.13 -11.78 10.17
C PHE A 58 3.82 -11.25 9.58
N ALA A 59 3.77 -10.98 8.27
CA ALA A 59 2.51 -10.62 7.60
C ALA A 59 1.56 -11.83 7.43
N ILE A 60 2.07 -13.07 7.52
CA ILE A 60 1.25 -14.28 7.41
C ILE A 60 0.23 -14.34 8.56
N PRO A 61 -1.07 -14.59 8.28
CA PRO A 61 -2.07 -14.82 9.32
C PRO A 61 -1.65 -15.90 10.32
N GLY A 62 -1.84 -15.64 11.62
CA GLY A 62 -1.46 -16.57 12.70
C GLY A 62 -0.23 -16.14 13.50
N PHE A 63 0.67 -15.33 12.93
CA PHE A 63 1.78 -14.75 13.67
C PHE A 63 1.42 -13.37 14.24
N PRO A 64 1.84 -13.04 15.48
CA PRO A 64 1.73 -11.69 16.01
C PRO A 64 2.79 -10.80 15.35
N VAL A 65 2.37 -9.69 14.74
CA VAL A 65 3.30 -8.73 14.11
C VAL A 65 4.07 -7.96 15.19
N PRO A 66 5.40 -8.08 15.31
CA PRO A 66 6.14 -7.32 16.30
C PRO A 66 6.06 -5.81 16.04
N LYS A 67 6.07 -4.99 17.11
CA LYS A 67 5.94 -3.53 16.98
C LYS A 67 7.06 -2.93 16.13
N SER A 68 8.28 -3.48 16.18
CA SER A 68 9.42 -3.07 15.34
C SER A 68 9.16 -3.32 13.86
N ILE A 69 8.64 -4.49 13.50
CA ILE A 69 8.28 -4.85 12.11
C ILE A 69 7.15 -3.96 11.60
N ALA A 70 6.10 -3.76 12.41
CA ALA A 70 5.03 -2.82 12.07
C ALA A 70 5.58 -1.42 11.85
N SER A 71 6.30 -0.87 12.83
CA SER A 71 6.86 0.49 12.74
C SER A 71 7.78 0.66 11.52
N TYR A 72 8.59 -0.35 11.19
CA TYR A 72 9.44 -0.31 10.00
C TYR A 72 8.60 -0.31 8.72
N GLY A 73 7.64 -1.23 8.57
CA GLY A 73 6.82 -1.29 7.36
C GLY A 73 5.93 -0.06 7.17
N GLY A 74 5.37 0.49 8.27
CA GLY A 74 4.66 1.78 8.22
C GLY A 74 5.57 2.93 7.79
N ARG A 75 6.80 2.98 8.29
CA ARG A 75 7.77 4.03 7.93
C ARG A 75 8.11 3.96 6.44
N ARG A 76 8.30 2.77 5.88
CA ARG A 76 8.55 2.58 4.44
C ARG A 76 7.40 3.08 3.57
N VAL A 77 6.16 2.92 4.02
CA VAL A 77 4.98 3.46 3.32
C VAL A 77 4.99 4.99 3.34
N LEU A 78 5.31 5.60 4.48
CA LEU A 78 5.42 7.06 4.61
C LEU A 78 6.52 7.62 3.72
N GLU A 79 7.74 7.08 3.82
CA GLU A 79 8.89 7.52 3.04
C GLU A 79 8.62 7.49 1.53
N LEU A 80 7.94 6.46 1.03
CA LEU A 80 7.58 6.39 -0.39
C LEU A 80 6.53 7.41 -0.80
N ALA A 81 5.55 7.70 0.06
CA ALA A 81 4.55 8.73 -0.22
C ALA A 81 5.18 10.14 -0.19
N GLU A 82 6.10 10.38 0.74
CA GLU A 82 6.83 11.64 0.87
C GLU A 82 7.75 11.86 -0.34
N ASN A 83 8.56 10.87 -0.71
CA ASN A 83 9.41 10.95 -1.90
C ASN A 83 8.57 11.14 -3.18
N HIS A 84 7.44 10.45 -3.31
CA HIS A 84 6.57 10.60 -4.47
C HIS A 84 5.99 12.03 -4.59
N ALA A 85 5.69 12.64 -3.45
CA ALA A 85 5.26 14.04 -3.35
C ALA A 85 6.39 15.05 -3.61
N GLU A 86 7.67 14.67 -3.54
CA GLU A 86 8.79 15.56 -3.81
C GLU A 86 9.31 15.45 -5.26
N GLU A 87 9.34 14.25 -5.85
CA GLU A 87 10.14 13.96 -7.05
C GLU A 87 9.36 13.98 -8.38
N SER A 88 8.03 14.15 -8.38
CA SER A 88 7.20 13.89 -9.56
C SER A 88 6.02 14.85 -9.77
N TRP A 89 5.05 14.46 -10.61
CA TRP A 89 3.72 15.08 -10.66
C TRP A 89 3.00 15.08 -9.30
N GLY A 90 3.39 14.19 -8.38
CA GLY A 90 2.85 14.13 -7.02
C GLY A 90 3.11 15.38 -6.16
N ARG A 91 4.00 16.28 -6.57
CA ARG A 91 4.27 17.55 -5.86
C ARG A 91 3.16 18.57 -5.98
N TRP A 92 2.28 18.43 -6.98
CA TRP A 92 1.24 19.40 -7.30
C TRP A 92 -0.07 19.05 -6.60
N LYS A 93 -0.64 20.01 -5.87
CA LYS A 93 -2.00 19.95 -5.29
C LYS A 93 -3.05 20.30 -6.32
N THR A 94 -2.74 21.33 -7.11
CA THR A 94 -3.57 21.92 -8.17
C THR A 94 -2.65 22.35 -9.31
N SER A 95 -3.20 22.98 -10.35
CA SER A 95 -2.39 23.51 -11.46
C SER A 95 -1.37 24.56 -11.03
N ASN A 96 -1.57 25.25 -9.89
CA ASN A 96 -0.76 26.40 -9.48
C ASN A 96 -0.19 26.30 -8.06
N ASP A 97 -0.43 25.18 -7.35
CA ASP A 97 0.00 25.02 -5.96
C ASP A 97 0.75 23.71 -5.74
N ILE A 98 1.82 23.77 -4.95
CA ILE A 98 2.69 22.64 -4.62
C ILE A 98 2.68 22.38 -3.12
N TYR A 99 2.91 21.13 -2.73
CA TYR A 99 3.02 20.79 -1.31
C TYR A 99 4.27 21.40 -0.68
N THR A 100 4.08 22.02 0.47
CA THR A 100 5.17 22.34 1.39
C THR A 100 5.59 21.08 2.16
N LYS A 101 6.82 21.08 2.67
CA LYS A 101 7.33 19.95 3.48
C LYS A 101 6.46 19.70 4.72
N ASP A 102 5.97 20.76 5.37
CA ASP A 102 5.11 20.65 6.54
C ASP A 102 3.74 20.04 6.22
N GLU A 103 3.20 20.29 5.04
CA GLU A 103 1.98 19.62 4.57
C GLU A 103 2.25 18.13 4.29
N ILE A 104 3.34 17.83 3.57
CA ILE A 104 3.72 16.47 3.19
C ILE A 104 3.77 15.54 4.41
N VAL A 105 4.34 15.97 5.53
CA VAL A 105 4.48 15.12 6.73
C VAL A 105 3.17 14.93 7.51
N ARG A 106 2.14 15.76 7.27
CA ARG A 106 0.87 15.75 8.01
C ARG A 106 -0.28 15.05 7.27
N LEU A 107 -0.30 15.13 5.94
CA LEU A 107 -1.43 14.67 5.14
C LEU A 107 -1.63 13.14 5.23
N PRO A 108 -2.85 12.60 5.23
CA PRO A 108 -3.05 11.16 5.15
C PRO A 108 -2.41 10.55 3.90
N VAL A 109 -2.00 9.28 4.00
CA VAL A 109 -1.40 8.53 2.88
C VAL A 109 -2.42 7.56 2.31
N CYS A 110 -2.43 7.36 1.00
CA CYS A 110 -3.18 6.34 0.32
C CYS A 110 -2.26 5.36 -0.40
N THR A 111 -2.48 4.07 -0.13
CA THR A 111 -1.79 2.98 -0.80
C THR A 111 -2.78 1.90 -1.22
N LYS A 112 -2.33 0.99 -2.07
CA LYS A 112 -3.15 -0.10 -2.59
C LYS A 112 -2.49 -1.47 -2.44
N SER A 113 -3.33 -2.46 -2.22
CA SER A 113 -3.02 -3.87 -2.02
C SER A 113 -3.71 -4.66 -3.13
N VAL A 114 -2.94 -5.20 -4.06
CA VAL A 114 -3.46 -5.94 -5.23
C VAL A 114 -3.12 -7.42 -5.09
N ASN A 115 -4.14 -8.25 -4.94
CA ASN A 115 -3.99 -9.69 -4.90
C ASN A 115 -4.03 -10.29 -6.31
N SER A 116 -3.09 -11.16 -6.65
CA SER A 116 -3.09 -11.92 -7.90
C SER A 116 -3.53 -13.37 -7.66
N TRP A 117 -4.15 -13.97 -8.68
CA TRP A 117 -4.61 -15.37 -8.65
C TRP A 117 -3.50 -16.39 -8.90
N ALA A 118 -2.24 -15.96 -9.04
CA ALA A 118 -1.14 -16.82 -9.44
C ALA A 118 -0.95 -17.98 -8.44
N ARG A 119 -1.21 -19.21 -8.88
CA ARG A 119 -0.92 -20.42 -8.12
C ARG A 119 0.53 -20.79 -8.35
N ASP A 120 1.44 -20.21 -7.59
CA ASP A 120 2.84 -20.61 -7.62
C ASP A 120 3.17 -21.46 -6.38
N ARG A 121 3.73 -22.66 -6.58
CA ARG A 121 3.91 -23.67 -5.51
C ARG A 121 4.95 -23.23 -4.49
N ILE A 122 6.02 -22.56 -4.91
CA ILE A 122 7.10 -22.09 -4.02
C ILE A 122 6.71 -20.79 -3.34
N PHE A 123 6.10 -19.86 -4.08
CA PHE A 123 5.62 -18.58 -3.52
C PHE A 123 4.28 -18.67 -2.78
N GLY A 124 3.61 -19.83 -2.83
CA GLY A 124 2.41 -20.13 -2.07
C GLY A 124 2.64 -20.17 -0.56
N LEU A 125 3.81 -20.64 -0.10
CA LEU A 125 4.18 -20.66 1.33
C LEU A 125 4.25 -19.24 1.91
N LEU A 126 4.84 -18.31 1.17
CA LEU A 126 4.91 -16.90 1.55
C LEU A 126 3.66 -16.11 1.15
N LYS A 127 2.70 -16.70 0.41
CA LYS A 127 1.52 -16.03 -0.15
C LYS A 127 1.89 -14.70 -0.84
N ARG A 128 2.94 -14.66 -1.66
CA ARG A 128 3.43 -13.40 -2.28
C ARG A 128 2.42 -12.71 -3.18
N ASN A 129 1.59 -13.51 -3.82
CA ASN A 129 0.46 -13.12 -4.64
C ASN A 129 -0.71 -12.54 -3.81
N VAL A 130 -0.63 -12.56 -2.47
CA VAL A 130 -1.65 -12.01 -1.56
C VAL A 130 -1.10 -10.78 -0.85
N ALA A 131 -1.17 -9.62 -1.50
CA ALA A 131 -0.86 -8.32 -0.89
C ALA A 131 -1.63 -8.06 0.40
N LEU A 132 -2.84 -8.63 0.51
CA LEU A 132 -3.74 -8.45 1.66
C LEU A 132 -3.10 -8.82 3.00
N LYS A 133 -2.12 -9.73 2.99
CA LYS A 133 -1.40 -10.14 4.20
C LYS A 133 -0.70 -8.94 4.87
N TYR A 134 -0.26 -7.94 4.10
CA TYR A 134 0.39 -6.74 4.63
C TYR A 134 -0.59 -5.80 5.34
N ASN A 135 -1.91 -5.93 5.15
CA ASN A 135 -2.89 -5.06 5.81
C ASN A 135 -2.76 -5.12 7.33
N ARG A 136 -2.50 -6.32 7.90
CA ARG A 136 -2.30 -6.50 9.35
C ARG A 136 -1.09 -5.71 9.86
N LEU A 137 -0.04 -5.64 9.06
CA LEU A 137 1.14 -4.84 9.38
C LEU A 137 0.75 -3.36 9.46
N LEU A 138 0.02 -2.86 8.47
CA LEU A 138 -0.37 -1.45 8.39
C LEU A 138 -1.35 -1.05 9.48
N LEU A 139 -2.34 -1.91 9.79
CA LEU A 139 -3.27 -1.73 10.90
C LEU A 139 -2.56 -1.57 12.26
N ARG A 140 -1.40 -2.20 12.43
CA ARG A 140 -0.58 -2.07 13.66
C ARG A 140 0.38 -0.87 13.62
N SER A 141 0.60 -0.29 12.45
CA SER A 141 1.60 0.78 12.24
C SER A 141 1.00 2.17 12.35
N PHE A 142 -0.22 2.34 11.81
CA PHE A 142 -0.94 3.61 11.74
C PHE A 142 -1.97 3.72 12.85
N GLY A 143 -2.19 4.92 13.38
CA GLY A 143 -3.21 5.17 14.40
C GLY A 143 -4.63 5.04 13.85
N VAL A 144 -4.83 5.37 12.58
CA VAL A 144 -6.12 5.25 11.88
C VAL A 144 -5.89 4.65 10.50
N VAL A 145 -6.62 3.58 10.18
CA VAL A 145 -6.62 2.97 8.85
C VAL A 145 -8.05 2.85 8.34
N LYS A 146 -8.35 3.50 7.22
CA LYS A 146 -9.61 3.36 6.48
C LYS A 146 -9.36 2.45 5.29
N THR A 147 -9.92 1.24 5.33
CA THR A 147 -9.74 0.26 4.25
C THR A 147 -10.99 0.18 3.40
N VAL A 148 -10.83 0.24 2.07
CA VAL A 148 -11.88 -0.05 1.10
C VAL A 148 -11.55 -1.36 0.42
N TYR A 149 -12.46 -2.32 0.51
CA TYR A 149 -12.34 -3.62 -0.15
C TYR A 149 -13.13 -3.60 -1.46
N LEU A 150 -12.42 -3.75 -2.58
CA LEU A 150 -13.04 -4.00 -3.87
C LEU A 150 -13.21 -5.50 -4.05
N ILE A 151 -14.43 -5.94 -3.81
CA ILE A 151 -14.86 -7.33 -3.95
C ILE A 151 -15.55 -7.45 -5.29
N ARG A 152 -15.14 -8.45 -6.08
CA ARG A 152 -15.81 -8.75 -7.34
C ARG A 152 -17.13 -9.45 -7.01
N ASP A 153 -18.22 -8.92 -7.54
CA ASP A 153 -19.50 -9.63 -7.55
C ASP A 153 -19.37 -10.91 -8.40
N ALA A 154 -19.97 -12.01 -7.96
CA ALA A 154 -20.02 -13.26 -8.69
C ALA A 154 -20.62 -13.06 -10.10
N GLU A 155 -21.56 -12.12 -10.24
CA GLU A 155 -22.22 -11.78 -11.51
C GLU A 155 -21.42 -10.81 -12.38
N ALA A 156 -20.48 -10.07 -11.79
CA ALA A 156 -19.57 -9.16 -12.51
C ALA A 156 -18.44 -9.96 -13.17
N VAL A 157 -18.78 -10.84 -14.11
CA VAL A 157 -17.83 -11.46 -15.03
C VAL A 157 -17.58 -10.52 -16.19
N CYS A 158 -16.53 -9.69 -16.07
CA CYS A 158 -15.93 -9.07 -17.24
C CYS A 158 -15.31 -10.18 -18.11
N ASN A 159 -16.10 -10.72 -19.03
CA ASN A 159 -15.57 -11.27 -20.27
C ASN A 159 -14.86 -10.08 -20.94
N GLY A 160 -13.52 -10.11 -20.95
CA GLY A 160 -12.69 -8.92 -21.13
C GLY A 160 -12.99 -8.08 -22.38
N TRP A 161 -12.46 -6.86 -22.36
CA TRP A 161 -12.16 -6.09 -23.57
C TRP A 161 -10.76 -6.46 -24.05
#